data_AF-B7NFY1-F1
#
_entry.id   AF-B7NFY1-F1
#
_cell.length_a   1.000
_cell.length_b   1.000
_cell.length_c   1.000
_cell.angle_alpha   90.00
_cell.angle_beta   90.00
_cell.angle_gamma   90.00
#
_symmetry.space_group_name_H-M   'P 1'
#
loop_
_entity.id
_entity.type
_entity.pdbx_description
1 polymer ?
#
loop_
_entity_poly.entity_id
_entity_poly.type
_entity_poly.pdbx_seq_one_letter_code
_entity_poly.pdbx_strand_id
1 'polypeptide(L)'
;MKMNKSLIALCLSAGLLASAPGISLADVNYVPQNTSDAPAIPSAALQQLTWTPVDQSKTQTTQLATGGQQLNVPGISGPVAAYSVPANIGELTLTLTSEVNKQTSVFAPNVLILDQNMTPSAFFPSSYFTYQEPGVMSADRLEGVMRLTPALGQQKLYVLVFTTEKDLQQTTQLLDPAKAYAKGVGNSIPDIPDPVARHTTDGLLKLKVKTNSSSSVLVGPLFGSSAPAPVTVGNTAAPAVAAPAPAPVKKSEPMLNDTESYFNTAIKNAVAKGDVDKALKLLDEAERLGSTSARSTFISSVKGKG
;
A
#
# COMPACT_ATOMS: atom_id res chain seq x y z
N MET A 1 17.92 97.78 -4.17
CA MET A 1 18.76 96.76 -4.83
C MET A 1 18.23 95.40 -4.37
N LYS A 2 17.25 94.85 -5.10
CA LYS A 2 17.35 93.81 -6.16
C LYS A 2 17.67 92.41 -5.60
N MET A 3 16.61 91.62 -5.59
CA MET A 3 16.47 90.16 -5.39
C MET A 3 17.10 89.38 -6.56
N ASN A 4 17.53 88.12 -6.34
CA ASN A 4 17.57 86.94 -7.25
C ASN A 4 18.43 85.84 -6.56
N LYS A 5 17.92 84.67 -6.10
CA LYS A 5 17.24 83.50 -6.72
C LYS A 5 18.18 82.30 -6.97
N SER A 6 17.77 81.15 -6.42
CA SER A 6 17.90 79.72 -6.86
C SER A 6 18.54 78.81 -5.80
N LEU A 7 17.76 77.96 -5.10
CA LEU A 7 17.13 76.67 -5.48
C LEU A 7 18.12 75.50 -5.52
N ILE A 8 18.11 74.69 -4.46
CA ILE A 8 18.21 73.22 -4.56
C ILE A 8 17.11 72.65 -3.67
N ALA A 9 16.18 71.94 -4.31
CA ALA A 9 15.13 71.17 -3.68
C ALA A 9 15.64 69.74 -3.41
N LEU A 10 15.44 69.23 -2.20
CA LEU A 10 15.43 67.80 -1.94
C LEU A 10 14.11 67.46 -1.24
N CYS A 11 13.19 66.95 -2.05
CA CYS A 11 11.85 66.53 -1.67
C CYS A 11 11.85 65.12 -1.06
N LEU A 12 10.90 64.92 -0.12
CA LEU A 12 10.12 63.69 0.13
C LEU A 12 10.94 62.47 0.61
N SER A 13 10.62 61.75 1.69
CA SER A 13 9.33 61.43 2.28
C SER A 13 9.60 60.62 3.56
N ALA A 14 9.09 61.05 4.71
CA ALA A 14 9.23 60.33 5.97
C ALA A 14 7.90 59.63 6.33
N GLY A 15 7.96 58.30 6.44
CA GLY A 15 7.23 57.51 7.44
C GLY A 15 5.73 57.28 7.23
N LEU A 16 5.36 56.39 6.31
CA LEU A 16 4.14 55.58 6.47
C LEU A 16 4.55 54.25 7.14
N LEU A 17 4.29 54.13 8.44
CA LEU A 17 4.35 52.86 9.17
C LEU A 17 3.19 51.97 8.69
N ALA A 18 3.46 51.12 7.70
CA ALA A 18 2.60 49.99 7.38
C ALA A 18 2.81 48.91 8.46
N SER A 19 1.76 48.69 9.25
CA SER A 19 1.57 47.50 10.06
C SER A 19 1.64 46.26 9.16
N ALA A 20 2.76 45.54 9.19
CA ALA A 20 2.81 44.18 8.68
C ALA A 20 2.04 43.28 9.65
N PRO A 21 1.02 42.53 9.21
CA PRO A 21 0.49 41.46 10.03
C PRO A 21 1.61 40.43 10.22
N GLY A 22 1.99 40.20 11.47
CA GLY A 22 2.85 39.09 11.83
C GLY A 22 2.21 37.81 11.33
N ILE A 23 2.86 37.18 10.36
CA ILE A 23 2.50 35.83 9.91
C ILE A 23 2.92 34.92 11.05
N SER A 24 2.03 34.74 12.02
CA SER A 24 2.12 33.63 12.95
C SER A 24 2.03 32.39 12.08
N LEU A 25 3.13 31.66 11.93
CA LEU A 25 3.12 30.30 11.41
C LEU A 25 2.32 29.48 12.43
N ALA A 26 1.01 29.42 12.20
CA ALA A 26 0.14 28.52 12.93
C ALA A 26 0.71 27.11 12.74
N ASP A 27 0.79 26.37 13.85
CA ASP A 27 1.01 24.93 13.87
C ASP A 27 0.12 24.33 12.77
N VAL A 28 0.72 23.82 11.70
CA VAL A 28 -0.02 23.33 10.53
C VAL A 28 -0.76 22.09 11.02
N ASN A 29 -2.04 22.26 11.32
CA ASN A 29 -2.91 21.15 11.69
C ASN A 29 -3.00 20.20 10.49
N TYR A 30 -2.12 19.20 10.51
CA TYR A 30 -1.93 18.27 9.42
C TYR A 30 -3.10 17.29 9.41
N VAL A 31 -4.04 17.50 8.48
CA VAL A 31 -5.17 16.60 8.25
C VAL A 31 -4.84 15.75 7.03
N PRO A 32 -4.37 14.50 7.18
CA PRO A 32 -3.90 13.66 6.06
C PRO A 32 -4.98 13.39 5.00
N GLN A 33 -6.26 13.56 5.33
CA GLN A 33 -7.38 13.44 4.39
C GLN A 33 -7.47 14.63 3.42
N ASN A 34 -6.75 15.73 3.67
CA ASN A 34 -6.67 16.85 2.75
C ASN A 34 -5.67 16.55 1.64
N THR A 35 -6.18 16.20 0.46
CA THR A 35 -5.39 15.87 -0.72
C THR A 35 -5.15 17.07 -1.64
N SER A 36 -5.53 18.28 -1.24
CA SER A 36 -5.44 19.49 -2.09
C SER A 36 -4.01 19.87 -2.46
N ASP A 37 -3.06 19.57 -1.59
CA ASP A 37 -1.62 19.81 -1.82
C ASP A 37 -0.94 18.68 -2.59
N ALA A 38 -1.65 17.59 -2.89
CA ALA A 38 -1.12 16.47 -3.66
C ALA A 38 -1.05 16.83 -5.16
N PRO A 39 -0.01 16.39 -5.89
CA PRO A 39 0.01 16.47 -7.35
C PRO A 39 -1.23 15.78 -7.95
N ALA A 40 -1.83 16.40 -8.96
CA ALA A 40 -2.94 15.81 -9.69
C ALA A 40 -2.42 14.73 -10.66
N ILE A 41 -2.53 13.46 -10.26
CA ILE A 41 -2.07 12.32 -11.05
C ILE A 41 -3.22 11.76 -11.90
N PRO A 42 -3.11 11.73 -13.24
CA PRO A 42 -4.13 11.13 -14.10
C PRO A 42 -4.32 9.64 -13.81
N SER A 43 -5.57 9.17 -13.79
CA SER A 43 -5.89 7.75 -13.56
C SER A 43 -5.22 6.82 -14.56
N ALA A 44 -5.09 7.23 -15.82
CA ALA A 44 -4.39 6.48 -16.86
C ALA A 44 -2.90 6.26 -16.51
N ALA A 45 -2.24 7.24 -15.88
CA ALA A 45 -0.84 7.10 -15.46
C ALA A 45 -0.72 6.15 -14.26
N LEU A 46 -1.65 6.21 -13.30
CA LEU A 46 -1.72 5.27 -12.17
C LEU A 46 -1.93 3.82 -12.62
N GLN A 47 -2.72 3.60 -13.67
CA GLN A 47 -2.99 2.27 -14.23
C GLN A 47 -1.79 1.65 -14.96
N GLN A 48 -0.82 2.47 -15.40
CA GLN A 48 0.40 2.00 -16.05
C GLN A 48 1.47 1.53 -15.05
N LEU A 49 1.33 1.92 -13.78
CA LEU A 49 2.26 1.51 -12.72
C LEU A 49 2.06 0.03 -12.38
N THR A 50 3.18 -0.66 -12.17
CA THR A 50 3.22 -1.99 -11.60
C THR A 50 3.14 -1.88 -10.08
N TRP A 51 1.96 -2.18 -9.52
CA TRP A 51 1.72 -2.12 -8.08
C TRP A 51 2.26 -3.35 -7.38
N THR A 52 3.33 -3.19 -6.60
CA THR A 52 3.99 -4.30 -5.91
C THR A 52 3.18 -4.71 -4.68
N PRO A 53 2.68 -5.95 -4.59
CA PRO A 53 1.93 -6.42 -3.43
C PRO A 53 2.82 -6.45 -2.18
N VAL A 54 2.34 -5.89 -1.07
CA VAL A 54 3.08 -5.88 0.21
C VAL A 54 2.63 -7.03 1.09
N ASP A 55 3.61 -7.81 1.55
CA ASP A 55 3.44 -8.83 2.58
C ASP A 55 3.51 -8.17 3.97
N GLN A 56 2.42 -8.24 4.73
CA GLN A 56 2.33 -7.64 6.07
C GLN A 56 3.21 -8.33 7.12
N SER A 57 3.73 -9.52 6.84
CA SER A 57 4.61 -10.25 7.77
C SER A 57 6.07 -9.77 7.71
N LYS A 58 6.44 -8.99 6.70
CA LYS A 58 7.82 -8.58 6.42
C LYS A 58 7.91 -7.09 6.13
N THR A 59 9.14 -6.58 6.15
CA THR A 59 9.43 -5.22 5.70
C THR A 59 9.75 -5.27 4.20
N GLN A 60 8.94 -4.60 3.39
CA GLN A 60 9.18 -4.46 1.97
C GLN A 60 10.31 -3.45 1.76
N THR A 61 11.36 -3.84 1.04
CA THR A 61 12.50 -2.95 0.74
C THR A 61 12.56 -2.66 -0.75
N THR A 62 12.78 -1.41 -1.13
CA THR A 62 12.85 -0.95 -2.52
C THR A 62 13.99 0.04 -2.69
N GLN A 63 14.98 -0.30 -3.50
CA GLN A 63 15.96 0.66 -3.99
C GLN A 63 15.35 1.41 -5.18
N LEU A 64 15.20 2.72 -5.10
CA LEU A 64 14.50 3.49 -6.14
C LEU A 64 15.23 3.50 -7.49
N ALA A 65 16.56 3.51 -7.50
CA ALA A 65 17.36 3.47 -8.73
C ALA A 65 17.11 2.23 -9.61
N THR A 66 16.79 1.08 -9.00
CA THR A 66 16.64 -0.19 -9.74
C THR A 66 15.24 -0.78 -9.68
N GLY A 67 14.50 -0.54 -8.59
CA GLY A 67 13.15 -1.03 -8.38
C GLY A 67 12.06 0.05 -8.47
N GLY A 68 12.45 1.31 -8.63
CA GLY A 68 11.50 2.41 -8.86
C GLY A 68 11.01 2.47 -10.31
N GLN A 69 9.87 3.12 -10.51
CA GLN A 69 9.21 3.25 -11.80
C GLN A 69 9.16 4.71 -12.23
N GLN A 70 9.19 4.98 -13.54
CA GLN A 70 9.06 6.35 -14.03
C GLN A 70 7.59 6.76 -14.03
N LEU A 71 7.30 7.96 -13.53
CA LEU A 71 5.97 8.55 -13.56
C LEU A 71 6.08 10.01 -14.01
N ASN A 72 5.78 10.27 -15.28
CA ASN A 72 5.95 11.58 -15.92
C ASN A 72 4.72 12.46 -15.67
N VAL A 73 4.60 13.01 -14.46
CA VAL A 73 3.49 13.87 -14.06
C VAL A 73 4.03 15.15 -13.42
N PRO A 74 3.47 16.33 -13.73
CA PRO A 74 3.88 17.57 -13.07
C PRO A 74 3.81 17.47 -11.54
N GLY A 75 4.86 17.95 -10.87
CA GLY A 75 4.96 17.90 -9.42
C GLY A 75 5.60 16.62 -8.85
N ILE A 76 5.95 15.66 -9.71
CA ILE A 76 6.69 14.43 -9.32
C ILE A 76 8.06 14.44 -9.98
N SER A 77 9.09 14.11 -9.21
CA SER A 77 10.47 14.09 -9.67
C SER A 77 11.14 12.74 -9.42
N GLY A 78 11.75 12.19 -10.47
CA GLY A 78 12.48 10.93 -10.38
C GLY A 78 11.60 9.68 -10.30
N PRO A 79 12.20 8.53 -9.98
CA PRO A 79 11.46 7.27 -9.86
C PRO A 79 10.52 7.27 -8.65
N VAL A 80 9.39 6.58 -8.81
CA VAL A 80 8.36 6.39 -7.78
C VAL A 80 8.33 4.93 -7.32
N ALA A 81 7.92 4.71 -6.07
CA ALA A 81 7.59 3.37 -5.59
C ALA A 81 6.07 3.23 -5.46
N ALA A 82 5.54 2.11 -5.98
CA ALA A 82 4.10 1.86 -6.04
C ALA A 82 3.79 0.52 -5.36
N TYR A 83 3.03 0.57 -4.28
CA TYR A 83 2.70 -0.59 -3.44
C TYR A 83 1.20 -0.85 -3.38
N SER A 84 0.81 -2.12 -3.43
CA SER A 84 -0.56 -2.58 -3.17
C SER A 84 -0.61 -3.21 -1.79
N VAL A 85 -1.36 -2.62 -0.88
CA VAL A 85 -1.47 -3.05 0.52
C VAL A 85 -2.83 -3.71 0.76
N PRO A 86 -2.90 -4.95 1.28
CA PRO A 86 -4.18 -5.54 1.66
C PRO A 86 -4.84 -4.74 2.76
N ALA A 87 -6.12 -4.44 2.59
CA ALA A 87 -6.90 -3.52 3.42
C ALA A 87 -8.21 -4.15 3.96
N ASN A 88 -8.30 -5.48 3.87
CA ASN A 88 -9.46 -6.27 4.29
C ASN A 88 -9.57 -6.50 5.81
N ILE A 89 -8.59 -6.03 6.60
CA ILE A 89 -8.47 -6.38 8.02
C ILE A 89 -8.24 -5.12 8.86
N GLY A 90 -9.34 -4.46 9.26
CA GLY A 90 -9.34 -3.42 10.28
C GLY A 90 -8.38 -2.24 10.02
N GLU A 91 -7.95 -1.58 11.11
CA GLU A 91 -7.00 -0.46 11.05
C GLU A 91 -5.61 -0.94 10.60
N LEU A 92 -5.00 -0.17 9.71
CA LEU A 92 -3.65 -0.38 9.20
C LEU A 92 -2.69 0.66 9.76
N THR A 93 -1.51 0.22 10.17
CA THR A 93 -0.37 1.09 10.46
C THR A 93 0.72 0.84 9.44
N LEU A 94 1.06 1.88 8.66
CA LEU A 94 2.11 1.87 7.67
C LEU A 94 3.29 2.69 8.21
N THR A 95 4.45 2.07 8.36
CA THR A 95 5.70 2.76 8.66
C THR A 95 6.51 2.82 7.37
N LEU A 96 6.69 4.03 6.84
CA LEU A 96 7.58 4.27 5.71
C LEU A 96 8.88 4.87 6.24
N THR A 97 9.98 4.31 5.80
CA THR A 97 11.33 4.69 6.15
C THR A 97 12.12 4.96 4.87
N SER A 98 12.84 6.08 4.83
CA SER A 98 13.81 6.42 3.79
C SER A 98 15.18 6.56 4.43
N GLU A 99 16.11 5.68 4.08
CA GLU A 99 17.45 5.66 4.71
C GLU A 99 18.38 6.70 4.11
N VAL A 100 19.15 7.36 4.98
CA VAL A 100 20.27 8.22 4.57
C VAL A 100 21.39 7.32 4.06
N ASN A 101 21.87 7.63 2.85
CA ASN A 101 22.95 6.88 2.22
C ASN A 101 24.33 7.29 2.77
N LYS A 102 25.37 6.56 2.34
CA LYS A 102 26.76 6.80 2.77
C LYS A 102 27.32 8.15 2.31
N GLN A 103 26.70 8.79 1.33
CA GLN A 103 27.06 10.10 0.78
C GLN A 103 26.31 11.24 1.47
N THR A 104 25.69 11.00 2.63
CA THR A 104 24.90 12.01 3.37
C THR A 104 23.80 12.59 2.47
N SER A 105 23.08 11.71 1.78
CA SER A 105 21.92 12.07 0.96
C SER A 105 20.74 11.16 1.29
N VAL A 106 19.52 11.66 1.15
CA VAL A 106 18.31 10.95 1.54
C VAL A 106 17.19 11.23 0.56
N PHE A 107 16.36 10.23 0.28
CA PHE A 107 15.13 10.45 -0.49
C PHE A 107 14.08 11.09 0.43
N ALA A 108 13.54 12.24 0.02
CA ALA A 108 12.52 12.97 0.77
C ALA A 108 11.11 12.54 0.31
N PRO A 109 10.40 11.69 1.08
CA PRO A 109 9.23 11.00 0.57
C PRO A 109 7.96 11.82 0.74
N ASN A 110 7.13 11.83 -0.29
CA ASN A 110 5.72 12.18 -0.25
C ASN A 110 4.92 10.90 -0.51
N VAL A 111 3.80 10.73 0.18
CA VAL A 111 2.98 9.53 0.09
C VAL A 111 1.55 9.90 -0.27
N LEU A 112 1.09 9.40 -1.41
CA LEU A 112 -0.32 9.46 -1.81
C LEU A 112 -0.96 8.09 -1.58
N ILE A 113 -1.99 8.08 -0.74
CA ILE A 113 -2.84 6.92 -0.50
C ILE A 113 -4.02 6.99 -1.46
N LEU A 114 -4.24 5.91 -2.19
CA LEU A 114 -5.37 5.75 -3.10
C LEU A 114 -6.26 4.60 -2.62
N ASP A 115 -7.56 4.74 -2.82
CA ASP A 115 -8.53 3.67 -2.58
C ASP A 115 -8.42 2.53 -3.62
N GLN A 116 -9.29 1.53 -3.52
CA GLN A 116 -9.33 0.41 -4.46
C GLN A 116 -9.66 0.83 -5.92
N ASN A 117 -10.25 2.01 -6.11
CA ASN A 117 -10.59 2.58 -7.42
C ASN A 117 -9.49 3.51 -7.97
N MET A 118 -8.32 3.58 -7.33
CA MET A 118 -7.23 4.52 -7.64
C MET A 118 -7.62 5.99 -7.44
N THR A 119 -8.51 6.28 -6.49
CA THR A 119 -8.92 7.63 -6.11
C THR A 119 -8.10 8.11 -4.91
N PRO A 120 -7.51 9.32 -4.92
CA PRO A 120 -6.82 9.88 -3.77
C PRO A 120 -7.70 9.91 -2.52
N SER A 121 -7.20 9.33 -1.43
CA SER A 121 -7.89 9.28 -0.13
C SER A 121 -7.11 10.00 0.97
N ALA A 122 -5.77 9.97 0.94
CA ALA A 122 -4.95 10.72 1.88
C ALA A 122 -3.61 11.09 1.26
N PHE A 123 -3.02 12.20 1.69
CA PHE A 123 -1.72 12.67 1.22
C PHE A 123 -0.83 13.08 2.37
N PHE A 124 0.38 12.50 2.41
CA PHE A 124 1.43 12.78 3.38
C PHE A 124 2.61 13.47 2.72
N PRO A 125 2.81 14.79 2.95
CA PRO A 125 3.91 15.52 2.35
C PRO A 125 5.25 15.17 3.02
N SER A 126 6.36 15.56 2.40
CA SER A 126 7.70 15.30 2.95
C SER A 126 7.91 15.80 4.38
N SER A 127 7.25 16.89 4.79
CA SER A 127 7.35 17.41 6.17
C SER A 127 6.73 16.49 7.23
N TYR A 128 5.91 15.52 6.84
CA TYR A 128 5.37 14.51 7.76
C TYR A 128 6.46 13.50 8.20
N PHE A 129 7.52 13.35 7.41
CA PHE A 129 8.58 12.38 7.65
C PHE A 129 9.71 13.06 8.41
N THR A 130 9.94 12.61 9.63
CA THR A 130 10.91 13.24 10.53
C THR A 130 12.21 12.46 10.57
N TYR A 131 13.31 13.16 10.79
CA TYR A 131 14.60 12.52 11.00
C TYR A 131 14.60 11.70 12.29
N GLN A 132 15.11 10.48 12.19
CA GLN A 132 15.33 9.57 13.29
C GLN A 132 16.81 9.20 13.38
N GLU A 133 17.37 9.36 14.57
CA GLU A 133 18.74 8.98 14.92
C GLU A 133 18.98 7.48 14.63
N PRO A 134 20.23 7.08 14.34
CA PRO A 134 20.57 5.69 14.10
C PRO A 134 20.43 4.90 15.41
N GLY A 135 19.96 3.66 15.28
CA GLY A 135 19.84 2.70 16.38
C GLY A 135 20.75 1.50 16.17
N VAL A 136 20.74 0.55 17.10
CA VAL A 136 21.60 -0.65 17.05
C VAL A 136 21.47 -1.44 15.74
N MET A 137 20.29 -1.40 15.10
CA MET A 137 20.00 -2.11 13.85
C MET A 137 19.40 -1.21 12.75
N SER A 138 19.40 0.12 12.94
CA SER A 138 18.77 1.06 12.01
C SER A 138 19.70 2.22 11.71
N ALA A 139 19.82 2.59 10.44
CA ALA A 139 20.58 3.76 10.03
C ALA A 139 19.82 5.06 10.32
N ASP A 140 20.51 6.19 10.13
CA ASP A 140 19.91 7.50 9.94
C ASP A 140 18.83 7.45 8.86
N ARG A 141 17.66 8.00 9.15
CA ARG A 141 16.52 7.87 8.23
C ARG A 141 15.47 8.97 8.44
N LEU A 142 14.70 9.23 7.40
CA LEU A 142 13.41 9.88 7.50
C LEU A 142 12.33 8.81 7.74
N GLU A 143 11.47 9.01 8.73
CA GLU A 143 10.44 8.04 9.09
C GLU A 143 9.08 8.72 9.33
N GLY A 144 8.02 8.05 8.88
CA GLY A 144 6.64 8.47 9.10
C GLY A 144 5.74 7.26 9.37
N VAL A 145 4.86 7.38 10.36
CA VAL A 145 3.93 6.32 10.79
C VAL A 145 2.50 6.72 10.49
N MET A 146 1.95 6.20 9.41
CA MET A 146 0.61 6.52 8.92
C MET A 146 -0.40 5.50 9.44
N ARG A 147 -1.41 5.95 10.18
CA ARG A 147 -2.55 5.12 10.58
C ARG A 147 -3.70 5.35 9.63
N LEU A 148 -4.17 4.29 9.00
CA LEU A 148 -5.22 4.32 8.00
C LEU A 148 -6.36 3.40 8.44
N THR A 149 -7.59 3.88 8.28
CA THR A 149 -8.80 3.07 8.49
C THR A 149 -9.45 2.86 7.13
N PRO A 150 -9.25 1.70 6.48
CA PRO A 150 -9.91 1.39 5.22
C PRO A 150 -11.43 1.43 5.35
N ALA A 151 -12.12 1.79 4.26
CA ALA A 151 -13.57 1.75 4.22
C ALA A 151 -14.09 0.31 4.28
N LEU A 152 -15.31 0.11 4.80
CA LEU A 152 -15.93 -1.21 4.85
C LEU A 152 -16.08 -1.79 3.43
N GLY A 153 -15.65 -3.05 3.26
CA GLY A 153 -15.67 -3.74 1.96
C GLY A 153 -14.44 -3.51 1.09
N GLN A 154 -13.53 -2.61 1.48
CA GLN A 154 -12.28 -2.39 0.77
C GLN A 154 -11.32 -3.57 0.98
N GLN A 155 -10.87 -4.19 -0.10
CA GLN A 155 -9.96 -5.34 0.00
C GLN A 155 -8.48 -4.94 -0.05
N LYS A 156 -8.19 -3.80 -0.68
CA LYS A 156 -6.84 -3.26 -0.85
C LYS A 156 -6.85 -1.75 -1.00
N LEU A 157 -5.71 -1.15 -0.71
CA LEU A 157 -5.39 0.24 -0.99
C LEU A 157 -4.05 0.32 -1.71
N TYR A 158 -3.81 1.44 -2.37
CA TYR A 158 -2.56 1.66 -3.08
C TYR A 158 -1.78 2.80 -2.43
N VAL A 159 -0.47 2.61 -2.31
CA VAL A 159 0.46 3.57 -1.69
C VAL A 159 1.47 3.96 -2.74
N LEU A 160 1.42 5.21 -3.18
CA LEU A 160 2.38 5.78 -4.10
C LEU A 160 3.36 6.66 -3.33
N VAL A 161 4.64 6.36 -3.43
CA VAL A 161 5.73 7.12 -2.79
C VAL A 161 6.55 7.80 -3.88
N PHE A 162 6.73 9.12 -3.75
CA PHE A 162 7.46 9.93 -4.71
C PHE A 162 8.14 11.12 -4.03
N THR A 163 8.95 11.89 -4.75
CA THR A 163 9.48 13.16 -4.27
C THR A 163 9.12 14.28 -5.23
N THR A 164 9.29 15.53 -4.82
CA THR A 164 8.95 16.71 -5.62
C THR A 164 10.17 17.61 -5.79
N GLU A 165 10.17 18.46 -6.81
CA GLU A 165 11.24 19.44 -7.02
C GLU A 165 11.43 20.34 -5.81
N LYS A 166 10.34 20.73 -5.15
CA LYS A 166 10.38 21.56 -3.94
C LYS A 166 11.15 20.86 -2.82
N ASP A 167 10.87 19.59 -2.59
CA ASP A 167 11.52 18.83 -1.52
C ASP A 167 12.98 18.54 -1.84
N LEU A 168 13.33 18.37 -3.13
CA LEU A 168 14.72 18.20 -3.57
C LEU A 168 15.60 19.44 -3.29
N GLN A 169 15.01 20.62 -3.18
CA GLN A 169 15.73 21.85 -2.80
C GLN A 169 15.92 21.99 -1.28
N GLN A 170 15.28 21.11 -0.49
CA GLN A 170 15.40 21.11 0.96
C GLN A 170 16.53 20.17 1.42
N THR A 171 16.82 20.26 2.71
CA THR A 171 17.85 19.47 3.38
C THR A 171 17.38 19.06 4.75
N THR A 172 17.91 17.94 5.25
CA THR A 172 17.64 17.46 6.61
C THR A 172 18.91 17.55 7.44
N GLN A 173 18.86 18.22 8.60
CA GLN A 173 19.96 18.18 9.57
C GLN A 173 19.93 16.83 10.29
N LEU A 174 21.07 16.13 10.30
CA LEU A 174 21.24 14.86 10.99
C LEU A 174 21.83 15.11 12.39
N LEU A 175 21.99 14.08 13.21
CA LEU A 175 22.76 14.17 14.44
C LEU A 175 24.22 13.81 14.16
N ASP A 176 25.16 14.64 14.59
CA ASP A 176 26.58 14.29 14.48
C ASP A 176 26.92 13.04 15.32
N PRO A 177 27.64 12.05 14.77
CA PRO A 177 28.01 10.84 15.49
C PRO A 177 28.76 11.08 16.81
N ALA A 178 29.62 12.11 16.89
CA ALA A 178 30.35 12.43 18.11
C ALA A 178 29.43 13.04 19.19
N LYS A 179 28.41 13.81 18.79
CA LYS A 179 27.35 14.26 19.71
C LYS A 179 26.49 13.09 20.19
N ALA A 180 26.09 12.20 19.28
CA ALA A 180 25.33 11.00 19.61
C ALA A 180 26.08 10.11 20.62
N TYR A 181 27.39 9.90 20.38
CA TYR A 181 28.25 9.14 21.28
C TYR A 181 28.37 9.80 22.66
N ALA A 182 28.67 11.11 22.70
CA ALA A 182 28.80 11.85 23.95
C ALA A 182 27.51 11.79 24.79
N LYS A 183 26.35 11.99 24.14
CA LYS A 183 25.02 11.83 24.73
C LYS A 183 24.81 10.41 25.29
N GLY A 184 25.24 9.37 24.56
CA GLY A 184 25.11 7.97 24.97
C GLY A 184 25.98 7.56 26.15
N VAL A 185 27.20 8.10 26.27
CA VAL A 185 28.12 7.79 27.39
C VAL A 185 28.02 8.76 28.57
N GLY A 186 27.14 9.77 28.49
CA GLY A 186 26.95 10.77 29.54
C GLY A 186 28.06 11.82 29.64
N ASN A 187 28.86 11.97 28.58
CA ASN A 187 29.89 13.00 28.49
C ASN A 187 29.28 14.35 28.03
N SER A 188 30.03 15.43 28.21
CA SER A 188 29.69 16.72 27.63
C SER A 188 29.56 16.63 26.11
N ILE A 189 28.46 17.14 25.56
CA ILE A 189 28.22 17.15 24.12
C ILE A 189 29.20 18.14 23.45
N PRO A 190 30.00 17.72 22.47
CA PRO A 190 30.90 18.62 21.74
C PRO A 190 30.15 19.71 20.97
N ASP A 191 30.71 20.92 20.95
CA ASP A 191 30.20 22.04 20.16
C ASP A 191 30.74 21.99 18.73
N ILE A 192 30.16 21.08 17.93
CA ILE A 192 30.48 20.91 16.50
C ILE A 192 29.19 21.03 15.67
N PRO A 193 29.24 21.56 14.44
CA PRO A 193 28.06 21.59 13.57
C PRO A 193 27.60 20.19 13.20
N ASP A 194 26.28 19.97 13.09
CA ASP A 194 25.75 18.69 12.63
C ASP A 194 25.85 18.53 11.10
N PRO A 195 26.02 17.29 10.60
CA PRO A 195 25.98 17.02 9.18
C PRO A 195 24.59 17.28 8.60
N VAL A 196 24.55 17.71 7.34
CA VAL A 196 23.31 18.04 6.63
C VAL A 196 23.15 17.12 5.43
N ALA A 197 22.06 16.34 5.42
CA ALA A 197 21.69 15.48 4.31
C ALA A 197 21.00 16.25 3.19
N ARG A 198 21.48 16.06 1.97
CA ARG A 198 20.83 16.58 0.76
C ARG A 198 19.69 15.66 0.32
N HIS A 199 18.58 16.24 -0.13
CA HIS A 199 17.49 15.47 -0.67
C HIS A 199 17.79 15.02 -2.11
N THR A 200 17.47 13.76 -2.43
CA THR A 200 17.76 13.15 -3.75
C THR A 200 16.56 12.40 -4.30
N THR A 201 16.56 12.17 -5.62
CA THR A 201 15.52 11.39 -6.32
C THR A 201 15.68 9.88 -6.16
N ASP A 202 16.82 9.43 -5.64
CA ASP A 202 17.09 8.02 -5.34
C ASP A 202 17.32 7.85 -3.83
N GLY A 203 17.07 6.63 -3.35
CA GLY A 203 17.21 6.23 -1.96
C GLY A 203 16.71 4.79 -1.74
N LEU A 204 16.95 4.31 -0.53
CA LEU A 204 16.47 3.01 -0.07
C LEU A 204 15.20 3.21 0.77
N LEU A 205 14.08 2.76 0.25
CA LEU A 205 12.80 2.79 0.94
C LEU A 205 12.52 1.46 1.65
N LYS A 206 11.99 1.54 2.86
CA LYS A 206 11.48 0.40 3.62
C LYS A 206 10.05 0.70 4.04
N LEU A 207 9.11 -0.14 3.61
CA LEU A 207 7.70 -0.06 3.98
C LEU A 207 7.34 -1.26 4.85
N LYS A 208 6.87 -0.98 6.06
CA LYS A 208 6.34 -1.98 6.98
C LYS A 208 4.86 -1.73 7.19
N VAL A 209 4.05 -2.76 6.98
CA VAL A 209 2.60 -2.71 7.18
C VAL A 209 2.23 -3.61 8.34
N LYS A 210 1.44 -3.09 9.28
CA LYS A 210 0.83 -3.86 10.36
C LYS A 210 -0.69 -3.69 10.32
N THR A 211 -1.41 -4.78 10.48
CA THR A 211 -2.85 -4.76 10.75
C THR A 211 -3.06 -4.85 12.26
N ASN A 212 -3.82 -3.91 12.82
CA ASN A 212 -4.31 -4.03 14.18
C ASN A 212 -5.60 -4.84 14.15
N SER A 213 -5.46 -6.14 13.87
CA SER A 213 -6.56 -7.07 13.98
C SER A 213 -6.65 -7.52 15.42
N SER A 214 -7.65 -7.02 16.15
CA SER A 214 -7.97 -7.51 17.48
C SER A 214 -8.42 -8.98 17.36
N SER A 215 -7.46 -9.90 17.54
CA SER A 215 -7.67 -11.30 17.88
C SER A 215 -8.66 -12.07 16.98
N SER A 216 -8.14 -12.76 15.96
CA SER A 216 -8.85 -13.91 15.39
C SER A 216 -7.87 -15.04 15.10
N VAL A 217 -7.89 -16.07 15.95
CA VAL A 217 -7.27 -17.36 15.65
C VAL A 217 -8.23 -18.11 14.72
N LEU A 218 -7.85 -18.29 13.46
CA LEU A 218 -8.53 -19.25 12.59
C LEU A 218 -8.12 -20.65 13.03
N VAL A 219 -9.02 -21.34 13.73
CA VAL A 219 -8.88 -22.78 14.04
C VAL A 219 -9.41 -23.55 12.83
N GLY A 220 -8.48 -24.11 12.04
CA GLY A 220 -8.73 -25.03 10.93
C GLY A 220 -7.51 -25.95 10.75
N PRO A 221 -7.63 -27.12 10.14
CA PRO A 221 -6.54 -28.11 10.13
C PRO A 221 -5.33 -27.57 9.35
N LEU A 222 -4.35 -27.03 10.08
CA LEU A 222 -3.07 -26.49 9.61
C LEU A 222 -2.05 -27.57 9.21
N PHE A 223 -2.49 -28.83 9.16
CA PHE A 223 -1.72 -29.94 8.64
C PHE A 223 -2.60 -30.69 7.63
N GLY A 224 -2.63 -30.15 6.41
CA GLY A 224 -3.05 -30.91 5.25
C GLY A 224 -2.06 -32.06 5.05
N SER A 225 -2.50 -33.24 5.47
CA SER A 225 -1.93 -34.55 5.19
C SER A 225 -1.18 -34.63 3.85
N SER A 226 0.09 -35.01 3.93
CA SER A 226 0.88 -35.53 2.82
C SER A 226 0.19 -36.76 2.22
N ALA A 227 -0.48 -36.58 1.09
CA ALA A 227 -0.84 -37.68 0.20
C ALA A 227 0.03 -37.56 -1.07
N PRO A 228 0.91 -38.54 -1.38
CA PRO A 228 1.71 -38.51 -2.60
C PRO A 228 0.80 -38.64 -3.83
N ALA A 229 0.95 -37.73 -4.79
CA ALA A 229 0.40 -37.92 -6.13
C ALA A 229 1.17 -39.06 -6.84
N PRO A 230 0.49 -40.02 -7.50
CA PRO A 230 1.17 -41.01 -8.33
C PRO A 230 1.76 -40.32 -9.56
N VAL A 231 3.06 -40.43 -9.77
CA VAL A 231 3.73 -40.03 -11.01
C VAL A 231 3.65 -41.18 -12.01
N THR A 232 3.00 -40.95 -13.15
CA THR A 232 3.11 -41.84 -14.32
C THR A 232 4.25 -41.34 -15.20
N VAL A 233 5.26 -42.20 -15.37
CA VAL A 233 6.42 -41.98 -16.24
C VAL A 233 6.22 -42.79 -17.52
N GLY A 234 6.37 -42.15 -18.68
CA GLY A 234 6.58 -42.81 -19.98
C GLY A 234 5.42 -42.71 -20.96
N ASN A 235 5.55 -41.86 -21.99
CA ASN A 235 5.57 -42.29 -23.39
C ASN A 235 5.80 -41.08 -24.33
N THR A 236 6.94 -41.11 -25.04
CA THR A 236 7.25 -40.25 -26.18
C THR A 236 6.73 -40.89 -27.46
N ALA A 237 5.84 -40.21 -28.20
CA ALA A 237 5.86 -40.09 -29.68
C ALA A 237 4.82 -39.05 -30.17
N ALA A 238 5.23 -38.27 -31.17
CA ALA A 238 4.71 -36.99 -31.72
C ALA A 238 3.47 -37.12 -32.65
N PRO A 239 2.98 -36.07 -33.38
CA PRO A 239 3.34 -34.64 -33.43
C PRO A 239 2.15 -33.65 -33.36
N ALA A 240 2.52 -32.37 -33.30
CA ALA A 240 1.66 -31.20 -33.44
C ALA A 240 0.87 -31.15 -34.77
N VAL A 241 -0.39 -30.70 -34.68
CA VAL A 241 -1.05 -29.89 -35.71
C VAL A 241 -1.40 -28.53 -35.09
N ALA A 242 -1.33 -27.48 -35.90
CA ALA A 242 -1.32 -26.08 -35.50
C ALA A 242 -2.68 -25.54 -34.99
N ALA A 243 -2.55 -24.61 -34.02
CA ALA A 243 -3.35 -23.43 -33.60
C ALA A 243 -4.72 -23.14 -34.29
N PRO A 244 -5.76 -22.55 -33.61
CA PRO A 244 -5.62 -21.32 -32.82
C PRO A 244 -6.59 -21.08 -31.61
N ALA A 245 -6.23 -20.05 -30.83
CA ALA A 245 -7.02 -19.08 -30.02
C ALA A 245 -8.19 -19.52 -29.07
N PRO A 246 -8.27 -18.93 -27.86
CA PRO A 246 -9.24 -19.31 -26.83
C PRO A 246 -10.64 -18.74 -27.13
N ALA A 247 -11.64 -19.61 -27.02
CA ALA A 247 -13.06 -19.30 -27.08
C ALA A 247 -13.77 -19.79 -25.78
N PRO A 248 -14.93 -19.22 -25.43
CA PRO A 248 -15.38 -19.00 -24.06
C PRO A 248 -15.78 -20.26 -23.31
N VAL A 249 -15.71 -20.20 -21.98
CA VAL A 249 -16.18 -21.23 -21.04
C VAL A 249 -17.65 -21.54 -21.36
N LYS A 250 -17.85 -22.74 -21.93
CA LYS A 250 -19.16 -23.33 -22.20
C LYS A 250 -19.88 -23.56 -20.87
N LYS A 251 -21.12 -23.09 -20.81
CA LYS A 251 -22.16 -23.45 -19.85
C LYS A 251 -22.22 -24.98 -19.74
N SER A 252 -22.12 -25.50 -18.51
CA SER A 252 -22.14 -26.92 -18.18
C SER A 252 -23.34 -27.61 -18.85
N GLU A 253 -23.08 -28.68 -19.60
CA GLU A 253 -24.13 -29.53 -20.15
C GLU A 253 -24.89 -30.22 -18.99
N PRO A 254 -26.22 -30.43 -19.11
CA PRO A 254 -27.02 -31.07 -18.08
C PRO A 254 -26.50 -32.48 -17.80
N MET A 255 -26.41 -32.84 -16.52
CA MET A 255 -26.06 -34.18 -16.07
C MET A 255 -27.02 -35.22 -16.69
N LEU A 256 -26.52 -36.41 -17.07
CA LEU A 256 -27.38 -37.49 -17.57
C LEU A 256 -28.46 -37.84 -16.53
N ASN A 257 -29.69 -38.06 -16.98
CA ASN A 257 -30.85 -38.34 -16.11
C ASN A 257 -30.62 -39.52 -15.14
N ASP A 258 -29.88 -40.54 -15.56
CA ASP A 258 -29.55 -41.70 -14.72
C ASP A 258 -28.63 -41.33 -13.56
N THR A 259 -27.69 -40.42 -13.81
CA THR A 259 -26.80 -39.86 -12.78
C THR A 259 -27.59 -38.97 -11.81
N GLU A 260 -28.57 -38.22 -12.30
CA GLU A 260 -29.40 -37.34 -11.47
C GLU A 260 -30.31 -38.13 -10.51
N SER A 261 -30.90 -39.23 -10.99
CA SER A 261 -31.67 -40.15 -10.17
C SER A 261 -30.82 -40.80 -9.06
N TYR A 262 -29.58 -41.17 -9.37
CA TYR A 262 -28.64 -41.72 -8.39
C TYR A 262 -28.35 -40.75 -7.25
N PHE A 263 -27.99 -39.49 -7.57
CA PHE A 263 -27.71 -38.48 -6.55
C PHE A 263 -28.95 -38.13 -5.72
N ASN A 264 -30.12 -37.98 -6.35
CA ASN A 264 -31.37 -37.71 -5.64
C ASN A 264 -31.73 -38.83 -4.66
N THR A 265 -31.52 -40.09 -5.04
CA THR A 265 -31.78 -41.26 -4.17
C THR A 265 -30.76 -41.33 -3.03
N ALA A 266 -29.49 -41.08 -3.32
CA ALA A 266 -28.43 -41.08 -2.31
C ALA A 266 -28.63 -39.96 -1.26
N ILE A 267 -29.04 -38.76 -1.70
CA ILE A 267 -29.38 -37.63 -0.84
C ILE A 267 -30.57 -37.99 0.06
N LYS A 268 -31.67 -38.49 -0.51
CA LYS A 268 -32.85 -38.93 0.27
C LYS A 268 -32.49 -39.96 1.34
N ASN A 269 -31.68 -40.96 0.97
CA ASN A 269 -31.26 -42.02 1.89
C ASN A 269 -30.33 -41.51 3.00
N ALA A 270 -29.40 -40.62 2.69
CA ALA A 270 -28.51 -40.03 3.68
C ALA A 270 -29.30 -39.16 4.68
N VAL A 271 -30.24 -38.34 4.18
CA VAL A 271 -31.14 -37.57 5.04
C VAL A 271 -32.02 -38.50 5.86
N ALA A 272 -32.59 -39.56 5.28
CA ALA A 272 -33.39 -40.58 5.97
C ALA A 272 -32.63 -41.25 7.13
N LYS A 273 -31.31 -41.43 7.01
CA LYS A 273 -30.44 -41.99 8.05
C LYS A 273 -29.98 -40.97 9.11
N GLY A 274 -30.24 -39.67 8.90
CA GLY A 274 -29.77 -38.60 9.79
C GLY A 274 -28.34 -38.15 9.49
N ASP A 275 -27.71 -38.69 8.44
CA ASP A 275 -26.36 -38.37 8.01
C ASP A 275 -26.35 -37.08 7.17
N VAL A 276 -26.64 -35.94 7.81
CA VAL A 276 -26.76 -34.64 7.13
C VAL A 276 -25.46 -34.25 6.42
N ASP A 277 -24.30 -34.52 7.03
CA ASP A 277 -22.99 -34.23 6.44
C ASP A 277 -22.75 -35.00 5.13
N LYS A 278 -23.22 -36.26 5.08
CA LYS A 278 -23.11 -37.08 3.87
C LYS A 278 -24.08 -36.60 2.79
N ALA A 279 -25.28 -36.18 3.18
CA ALA A 279 -26.25 -35.61 2.26
C ALA A 279 -25.77 -34.28 1.64
N LEU A 280 -25.08 -33.43 2.41
CA LEU A 280 -24.49 -32.19 1.91
C LEU A 280 -23.35 -32.45 0.91
N LYS A 281 -22.44 -33.40 1.21
CA LYS A 281 -21.39 -33.79 0.26
C LYS A 281 -21.94 -34.33 -1.07
N LEU A 282 -23.02 -35.11 -1.01
CA LEU A 282 -23.68 -35.63 -2.21
C LEU A 282 -24.41 -34.53 -3.00
N LEU A 283 -24.94 -33.51 -2.31
CA LEU A 283 -25.53 -32.33 -2.94
C LEU A 283 -24.47 -31.51 -3.69
N ASP A 284 -23.37 -31.16 -3.03
CA ASP A 284 -22.29 -30.34 -3.62
C ASP A 284 -21.70 -31.04 -4.85
N GLU A 285 -21.53 -32.36 -4.79
CA GLU A 285 -21.04 -33.17 -5.90
C GLU A 285 -22.03 -33.20 -7.06
N ALA A 286 -23.34 -33.33 -6.79
CA ALA A 286 -24.36 -33.29 -7.82
C ALA A 286 -24.47 -31.90 -8.48
N GLU A 287 -24.36 -30.80 -7.71
CA GLU A 287 -24.34 -29.43 -8.24
C GLU A 287 -23.11 -29.16 -9.10
N ARG A 288 -21.93 -29.65 -8.68
CA ARG A 288 -20.69 -29.59 -9.44
C ARG A 288 -20.80 -30.29 -10.78
N LEU A 289 -21.55 -31.39 -10.84
CA LEU A 289 -21.84 -32.15 -12.06
C LEU A 289 -23.02 -31.59 -12.87
N GLY A 290 -23.60 -30.46 -12.45
CA GLY A 290 -24.65 -29.76 -13.19
C GLY A 290 -26.08 -30.24 -12.90
N SER A 291 -26.32 -30.94 -11.79
CA SER A 291 -27.67 -31.30 -11.37
C SER A 291 -28.48 -30.05 -11.01
N THR A 292 -29.70 -29.97 -11.53
CA THR A 292 -30.64 -28.89 -11.22
C THR A 292 -31.66 -29.28 -10.16
N SER A 293 -31.83 -30.58 -9.90
CA SER A 293 -32.81 -31.09 -8.94
C SER A 293 -32.24 -31.43 -7.55
N ALA A 294 -30.93 -31.67 -7.41
CA ALA A 294 -30.31 -32.11 -6.16
C ALA A 294 -30.63 -31.22 -4.94
N ARG A 295 -30.58 -29.89 -5.11
CA ARG A 295 -30.88 -28.93 -4.03
C ARG A 295 -32.33 -29.01 -3.56
N SER A 296 -33.27 -29.11 -4.49
CA SER A 296 -34.70 -29.26 -4.18
C SER A 296 -34.98 -30.60 -3.46
N THR A 297 -34.31 -31.67 -3.88
CA THR A 297 -34.40 -32.99 -3.25
C THR A 297 -33.87 -32.97 -1.82
N PHE A 298 -32.74 -32.32 -1.56
CA PHE A 298 -32.21 -32.16 -0.20
C PHE A 298 -33.18 -31.40 0.70
N ILE A 299 -33.65 -30.23 0.27
CA ILE A 299 -34.56 -29.38 1.06
C ILE A 299 -35.87 -30.13 1.38
N SER A 300 -36.45 -30.82 0.41
CA SER A 300 -37.69 -31.59 0.61
C SER A 300 -37.49 -32.75 1.60
N SER A 301 -36.35 -33.43 1.54
CA SER A 301 -36.03 -34.57 2.40
C SER A 301 -35.77 -34.16 3.86
N VAL A 302 -35.16 -33.00 4.09
CA VAL A 302 -34.91 -32.47 5.44
C VAL A 302 -36.21 -31.91 6.04
N LYS A 303 -37.06 -31.27 5.22
CA LYS A 303 -38.35 -30.72 5.67
C LYS A 303 -39.36 -31.81 6.05
N GLY A 304 -39.31 -32.99 5.43
CA GLY A 304 -40.18 -34.13 5.75
C GLY A 304 -39.81 -34.90 7.04
N LYS A 305 -38.78 -34.47 7.77
CA LYS A 305 -38.33 -35.08 9.04
C LYS A 305 -38.75 -34.31 10.30
N GLY A 306 -39.55 -33.26 10.15
CA GLY A 306 -40.18 -32.51 11.25
C GLY A 306 -41.55 -33.07 11.60
#